data_AF-A0A7S4PZF9-F1
#
_entry.id   AF-A0A7S4PZF9-F1
#
_cell.length_a   1.000
_cell.length_b   1.000
_cell.length_c   1.000
_cell.angle_alpha   90.00
_cell.angle_beta   90.00
_cell.angle_gamma   90.00
#
_symmetry.space_group_name_H-M   'P 1'
#
loop_
_entity.id
_entity.type
_entity.pdbx_description
1 polymer ?
#
loop_
_entity_poly.entity_id
_entity_poly.type
_entity_poly.pdbx_seq_one_letter_code
_entity_poly.pdbx_strand_id
1 'polypeptide(L)'
;RRPGPERFPACFEIMRAAEEAFGVRNCSVEHVQVKVRRYRPPQELYLHVDSVEMFAQPVLFVFLQCDGPGDGLVLRRRNHTLPEQGEVFRVAEAPGVAVCLEGPARYEFGHEVPPVTGPRLSLTWRFYHAEYLQPVLDELERREGRSSTAAQ
;
A
#
# COMPACT_ATOMS: atom_id res chain seq x y z
N ARG A 1 -20.83 -3.26 -8.64
CA ARG A 1 -19.49 -3.66 -9.16
C ARG A 1 -18.43 -2.83 -8.48
N ARG A 2 -17.40 -3.49 -7.92
CA ARG A 2 -16.25 -2.78 -7.36
C ARG A 2 -15.49 -2.09 -8.50
N PRO A 3 -14.93 -0.89 -8.28
CA PRO A 3 -14.10 -0.26 -9.28
C PRO A 3 -12.89 -1.15 -9.61
N GLY A 4 -12.81 -1.64 -10.85
CA GLY A 4 -11.68 -2.40 -11.35
C GLY A 4 -10.79 -1.58 -12.28
N PRO A 5 -9.85 -2.24 -12.98
CA PRO A 5 -8.95 -1.62 -13.97
C PRO A 5 -9.68 -0.79 -15.02
N GLU A 6 -10.89 -1.16 -15.40
CA GLU A 6 -11.73 -0.44 -16.37
C GLU A 6 -12.09 0.98 -15.94
N ARG A 7 -12.12 1.24 -14.63
CA ARG A 7 -12.45 2.56 -14.08
C ARG A 7 -11.21 3.40 -13.76
N PHE A 8 -10.08 2.75 -13.50
CA PHE A 8 -8.82 3.39 -13.14
C PHE A 8 -7.62 2.80 -13.92
N PRO A 9 -7.62 2.90 -15.26
CA PRO A 9 -6.66 2.20 -16.11
C PRO A 9 -5.21 2.64 -15.83
N ALA A 10 -4.96 3.94 -15.67
CA ALA A 10 -3.61 4.44 -15.38
C ALA A 10 -3.06 3.93 -14.04
N CYS A 11 -3.90 3.79 -13.01
CA CYS A 11 -3.46 3.23 -11.73
C CYS A 11 -3.08 1.74 -11.88
N PHE A 12 -3.83 1.02 -12.71
CA PHE A 12 -3.56 -0.38 -13.00
C PHE A 12 -2.28 -0.56 -13.82
N GLU A 13 -2.06 0.28 -14.84
CA GLU A 13 -0.83 0.28 -15.64
C GLU A 13 0.42 0.52 -14.78
N ILE A 14 0.38 1.50 -13.88
CA ILE A 14 1.50 1.77 -12.97
C ILE A 14 1.76 0.57 -12.04
N MET A 15 0.70 -0.07 -11.52
CA MET A 15 0.83 -1.28 -10.70
C MET A 15 1.54 -2.39 -11.48
N ARG A 16 1.11 -2.65 -12.72
CA ARG A 16 1.68 -3.71 -13.56
C ARG A 16 3.12 -3.40 -13.95
N ALA A 17 3.45 -2.14 -14.25
CA ALA A 17 4.83 -1.74 -14.50
C ALA A 17 5.72 -1.95 -13.26
N ALA A 18 5.23 -1.65 -12.06
CA ALA A 18 5.96 -1.92 -10.83
C ALA A 18 6.16 -3.42 -10.59
N GLU A 19 5.11 -4.24 -10.76
CA GLU A 19 5.22 -5.69 -10.64
C GLU A 19 6.25 -6.27 -11.61
N GLU A 20 6.22 -5.85 -12.88
CA GLU A 20 7.18 -6.26 -13.90
C GLU A 20 8.62 -5.88 -13.51
N ALA A 21 8.83 -4.64 -13.07
CA ALA A 21 10.15 -4.16 -12.67
C ALA A 21 10.76 -4.95 -11.49
N PHE A 22 9.93 -5.44 -10.57
CA PHE A 22 10.36 -6.27 -9.44
C PHE A 22 10.30 -7.77 -9.72
N GLY A 23 9.86 -8.20 -10.91
CA GLY A 23 9.68 -9.61 -11.23
C GLY A 23 8.57 -10.30 -10.42
N VAL A 24 7.67 -9.51 -9.83
CA VAL A 24 6.50 -10.00 -9.10
C VAL A 24 5.54 -10.63 -10.09
N ARG A 25 5.01 -11.81 -9.76
CA ARG A 25 4.07 -12.53 -10.62
C ARG A 25 2.82 -12.92 -9.84
N ASN A 26 1.71 -13.07 -10.56
CA ASN A 26 0.47 -13.68 -10.07
C ASN A 26 -0.26 -12.90 -8.96
N CYS A 27 -0.02 -11.60 -8.82
CA CYS A 27 -0.85 -10.75 -7.96
C CYS A 27 -2.27 -10.63 -8.52
N SER A 28 -3.24 -11.14 -7.76
CA SER A 28 -4.66 -11.10 -8.14
C SER A 28 -5.21 -9.69 -8.01
N VAL A 29 -5.82 -9.19 -9.10
CA VAL A 29 -6.53 -7.89 -9.12
C VAL A 29 -7.72 -7.91 -8.17
N GLU A 30 -8.36 -9.06 -8.00
CA GLU A 30 -9.54 -9.19 -7.14
C GLU A 30 -9.18 -9.05 -5.66
N HIS A 31 -7.90 -9.29 -5.31
CA HIS A 31 -7.38 -9.20 -3.96
C HIS A 31 -6.61 -7.90 -3.70
N VAL A 32 -6.47 -6.99 -4.68
CA VAL A 32 -5.71 -5.78 -4.47
C VAL A 32 -6.53 -4.71 -3.76
N GLN A 33 -5.92 -4.10 -2.75
CA GLN A 33 -6.33 -2.83 -2.22
C GLN A 33 -5.37 -1.75 -2.71
N VAL A 34 -5.94 -0.71 -3.33
CA VAL A 34 -5.19 0.48 -3.71
C VAL A 34 -5.40 1.55 -2.64
N LYS A 35 -4.31 2.11 -2.12
CA LYS A 35 -4.33 3.26 -1.22
C LYS A 35 -3.64 4.44 -1.89
N VAL A 36 -4.39 5.52 -2.06
CA VAL A 36 -3.86 6.82 -2.49
C VAL A 36 -3.63 7.66 -1.24
N ARG A 37 -2.42 8.17 -1.04
CA ARG A 37 -2.13 9.09 0.08
C ARG A 37 -1.56 10.39 -0.45
N ARG A 38 -2.23 11.49 -0.13
CA ARG A 38 -1.75 12.85 -0.37
C ARG A 38 -1.40 13.50 0.95
N TYR A 39 -0.17 13.98 1.06
CA TYR A 39 0.33 14.72 2.21
C TYR A 39 0.48 16.19 1.84
N ARG A 40 0.25 17.04 2.84
CA ARG A 40 0.56 18.46 2.86
C ARG A 40 1.36 18.73 4.13
N PRO A 41 2.30 19.68 4.14
CA PRO A 41 3.04 20.00 5.35
C PRO A 41 2.12 20.39 6.52
N PRO A 42 2.40 19.94 7.76
CA PRO A 42 3.46 19.04 8.20
C PRO A 42 2.97 17.59 8.41
N GLN A 43 2.04 17.10 7.58
CA GLN A 43 1.44 15.78 7.76
C GLN A 43 2.50 14.67 7.74
N GLU A 44 2.24 13.63 8.52
CA GLU A 44 3.14 12.49 8.69
C GLU A 44 2.39 11.17 8.68
N LEU A 45 3.14 10.07 8.69
CA LEU A 45 2.64 8.73 8.91
C LEU A 45 3.57 8.05 9.91
N TYR A 46 3.05 7.75 11.10
CA TYR A 46 3.80 7.04 12.14
C TYR A 46 4.27 5.67 11.68
N LEU A 47 5.38 5.22 12.28
CA LEU A 47 5.94 3.89 12.08
C LEU A 47 4.90 2.80 12.32
N HIS A 48 4.65 2.00 11.29
CA HIS A 48 3.76 0.86 11.36
C HIS A 48 4.16 -0.22 10.34
N VAL A 49 3.70 -1.44 10.57
CA VAL A 49 3.73 -2.52 9.59
C VAL A 49 2.30 -2.71 9.10
N ASP A 50 2.10 -2.84 7.79
CA ASP A 50 0.79 -3.22 7.26
C ASP A 50 0.35 -4.57 7.85
N SER A 51 -0.92 -4.66 8.25
CA SER A 51 -1.45 -5.85 8.94
C SER A 51 -1.06 -7.13 8.21
N VAL A 52 -0.24 -7.94 8.89
CA VAL A 52 0.27 -9.21 8.38
C VAL A 52 -0.81 -10.29 8.33
N GLU A 53 -1.87 -10.12 9.11
CA GLU A 53 -3.06 -10.98 9.06
C GLU A 53 -3.91 -10.67 7.83
N MET A 54 -4.04 -9.39 7.48
CA MET A 54 -4.90 -8.96 6.37
C MET A 54 -4.23 -9.09 5.01
N PHE A 55 -2.96 -8.70 4.92
CA PHE A 55 -2.29 -8.49 3.65
C PHE A 55 -1.11 -9.43 3.47
N ALA A 56 -1.09 -10.12 2.33
CA ALA A 56 0.05 -10.88 1.86
C ALA A 56 1.18 -9.97 1.36
N GLN A 57 2.29 -10.59 0.97
CA GLN A 57 3.33 -9.94 0.16
C GLN A 57 2.99 -10.05 -1.34
N PRO A 58 3.51 -9.16 -2.19
CA PRO A 58 4.30 -7.96 -1.85
C PRO A 58 3.43 -6.80 -1.32
N VAL A 59 4.09 -5.78 -0.78
CA VAL A 59 3.51 -4.42 -0.71
C VAL A 59 4.29 -3.51 -1.64
N LEU A 60 3.60 -2.89 -2.58
CA LEU A 60 4.20 -2.02 -3.59
C LEU A 60 3.86 -0.56 -3.29
N PHE A 61 4.86 0.31 -3.40
CA PHE A 61 4.70 1.76 -3.34
C PHE A 61 5.16 2.37 -4.66
N VAL A 62 4.48 3.42 -5.10
CA VAL A 62 4.98 4.34 -6.14
C VAL A 62 4.76 5.76 -5.68
N PHE A 63 5.75 6.61 -5.90
CA PHE A 63 5.66 8.04 -5.62
C PHE A 63 5.34 8.81 -6.90
N LEU A 64 4.35 9.69 -6.84
CA LEU A 64 3.88 10.50 -7.96
C LEU A 64 4.28 11.98 -7.80
N GLN A 65 4.54 12.42 -6.57
CA GLN A 65 4.95 13.78 -6.24
C GLN A 65 5.76 13.77 -4.95
N CYS A 66 6.92 14.44 -4.94
CA CYS A 66 7.89 14.48 -3.84
C CYS A 66 8.58 15.87 -3.83
N ASP A 67 7.92 16.88 -3.29
CA ASP A 67 8.40 18.27 -3.44
C ASP A 67 9.30 18.75 -2.29
N GLY A 68 9.37 17.99 -1.19
CA GLY A 68 10.19 18.34 -0.02
C GLY A 68 11.55 17.65 -0.04
N PRO A 69 12.67 18.37 0.18
CA PRO A 69 14.01 17.78 0.15
C PRO A 69 14.24 16.89 1.38
N GLY A 70 14.57 15.62 1.13
CA GLY A 70 14.83 14.65 2.21
C GLY A 70 13.57 14.15 2.93
N ASP A 71 12.38 14.60 2.51
CA ASP A 71 11.12 13.98 2.87
C ASP A 71 11.04 12.56 2.26
N GLY A 72 10.21 11.71 2.85
CA GLY A 72 9.82 10.46 2.20
C GLY A 72 9.74 9.26 3.11
N LEU A 73 9.66 8.10 2.48
CA LEU A 73 9.51 6.79 3.08
C LEU A 73 10.78 6.43 3.82
N VAL A 74 10.61 6.14 5.10
CA VAL A 74 11.68 5.63 5.95
C VAL A 74 11.29 4.22 6.38
N LEU A 75 12.21 3.28 6.22
CA LEU A 75 12.07 1.89 6.67
C LEU A 75 12.99 1.65 7.86
N ARG A 76 12.44 1.03 8.91
CA ARG A 76 13.17 0.64 10.12
C ARG A 76 12.65 -0.70 10.61
N ARG A 77 13.48 -1.47 11.32
CA ARG A 77 12.99 -2.69 11.96
C ARG A 77 11.89 -2.34 12.97
N ARG A 78 10.80 -3.10 12.98
CA ARG A 78 9.59 -2.82 13.77
C ARG A 78 9.83 -2.74 15.29
N ASN A 79 10.87 -3.41 15.77
CA ASN A 79 11.28 -3.43 17.18
C ASN A 79 12.23 -2.28 17.54
N HIS A 80 12.62 -1.44 16.58
CA HIS A 80 13.48 -0.28 16.76
C HIS A 80 12.62 0.99 16.76
N THR A 81 12.07 1.33 17.92
CA THR A 81 11.14 2.46 18.06
C THR A 81 11.85 3.78 18.30
N LEU A 82 13.13 3.76 18.69
CA LEU A 82 13.94 4.94 18.89
C LEU A 82 14.85 5.21 17.69
N PRO A 83 15.10 6.49 17.30
CA PRO A 83 15.94 6.83 16.16
C PRO A 83 17.37 6.25 16.19
N GLU A 84 17.94 6.08 17.38
CA GLU A 84 19.27 5.53 17.61
C GLU A 84 19.34 3.99 17.50
N GLN A 85 18.19 3.31 17.37
CA GLN A 85 18.14 1.86 17.32
C GLN A 85 18.32 1.34 15.89
N GLY A 86 19.53 0.89 15.59
CA GLY A 86 19.86 0.15 14.38
C GLY A 86 19.77 0.97 13.09
N GLU A 87 19.67 0.25 11.98
CA GLU A 87 19.77 0.84 10.65
C GLU A 87 18.43 1.46 10.19
N VAL A 88 18.53 2.68 9.67
CA VAL A 88 17.42 3.44 9.10
C VAL A 88 17.65 3.56 7.60
N PHE A 89 16.73 3.00 6.81
CA PHE A 89 16.79 3.10 5.36
C PHE A 89 15.86 4.22 4.90
N ARG A 90 16.45 5.27 4.33
CA ARG A 90 15.70 6.38 3.72
C ARG A 90 15.61 6.12 2.23
N VAL A 91 14.40 6.08 1.70
CA VAL A 91 14.18 5.98 0.26
C VAL A 91 14.45 7.34 -0.36
N ALA A 92 15.31 7.39 -1.38
CA ALA A 92 15.50 8.57 -2.20
C ALA A 92 14.29 8.73 -3.13
N GLU A 93 13.19 9.26 -2.59
CA GLU A 93 11.95 9.38 -3.35
C GLU A 93 12.09 10.38 -4.51
N ALA A 94 11.52 10.00 -5.65
CA ALA A 94 11.28 10.88 -6.78
C ALA A 94 10.03 10.38 -7.53
N PRO A 95 9.35 11.22 -8.32
CA PRO A 95 8.25 10.77 -9.16
C PRO A 95 8.66 9.58 -10.05
N GLY A 96 7.87 8.50 -10.00
CA GLY A 96 8.12 7.25 -10.72
C GLY A 96 8.97 6.23 -9.97
N VAL A 97 9.64 6.60 -8.86
CA VAL A 97 10.35 5.64 -8.01
C VAL A 97 9.33 4.69 -7.38
N ALA A 98 9.63 3.39 -7.49
CA ALA A 98 8.84 2.32 -6.91
C ALA A 98 9.62 1.60 -5.81
N VAL A 99 8.91 1.06 -4.81
CA VAL A 99 9.48 0.25 -3.73
C VAL A 99 8.65 -1.01 -3.57
N CYS A 100 9.31 -2.15 -3.43
CA CYS A 100 8.68 -3.44 -3.15
C CYS A 100 9.14 -3.98 -1.79
N LEU A 101 8.19 -4.31 -0.93
CA LEU A 101 8.46 -5.01 0.33
C LEU A 101 8.03 -6.47 0.20
N GLU A 102 9.02 -7.37 0.22
CA GLU A 102 8.88 -8.82 0.15
C GLU A 102 9.80 -9.52 1.15
N GLY A 103 9.50 -10.79 1.44
CA GLY A 103 10.24 -11.61 2.38
C GLY A 103 10.36 -10.91 3.74
N PRO A 104 11.52 -10.97 4.41
CA PRO A 104 11.73 -10.29 5.69
C PRO A 104 11.39 -8.80 5.68
N ALA A 105 11.58 -8.09 4.57
CA ALA A 105 11.28 -6.66 4.47
C ALA A 105 9.77 -6.37 4.65
N ARG A 106 8.89 -7.27 4.21
CA ARG A 106 7.45 -7.14 4.39
C ARG A 106 7.01 -7.26 5.85
N TYR A 107 7.69 -8.09 6.64
CA TYR A 107 7.20 -8.52 7.95
C TYR A 107 7.97 -7.93 9.14
N GLU A 108 9.26 -7.64 8.94
CA GLU A 108 10.16 -7.17 9.99
C GLU A 108 10.35 -5.65 9.96
N PHE A 109 10.12 -4.99 8.82
CA PHE A 109 10.32 -3.56 8.69
C PHE A 109 9.00 -2.81 8.77
N GLY A 110 8.94 -1.89 9.72
CA GLY A 110 7.96 -0.82 9.73
C GLY A 110 8.34 0.25 8.73
N HIS A 111 7.33 0.94 8.23
CA HIS A 111 7.49 2.09 7.37
C HIS A 111 6.78 3.31 7.96
N GLU A 112 7.40 4.47 7.77
CA GLU A 112 6.89 5.76 8.21
C GLU A 112 7.14 6.82 7.14
N VAL A 113 6.47 7.95 7.28
CA VAL A 113 6.77 9.18 6.55
C VAL A 113 6.89 10.27 7.61
N PRO A 114 8.09 10.78 7.90
CA PRO A 114 8.26 11.92 8.81
C PRO A 114 7.44 13.14 8.35
N PRO A 115 7.25 14.17 9.20
CA PRO A 115 6.54 15.39 8.82
C PRO A 115 7.08 15.95 7.50
N VAL A 116 6.24 15.98 6.48
CA VAL A 116 6.66 16.44 5.16
C VAL A 116 6.83 17.96 5.16
N THR A 117 7.86 18.43 4.49
CA THR A 117 8.15 19.86 4.25
C THR A 117 7.54 20.34 2.93
N GLY A 118 7.23 19.44 2.00
CA GLY A 118 6.52 19.72 0.75
C GLY A 118 5.31 18.81 0.48
N PRO A 119 4.46 19.12 -0.52
CA PRO A 119 3.44 18.20 -0.97
C PRO A 119 4.02 16.86 -1.42
N ARG A 120 3.32 15.77 -1.07
CA ARG A 120 3.71 14.41 -1.45
C ARG A 120 2.49 13.59 -1.85
N LEU A 121 2.59 12.82 -2.93
CA LEU A 121 1.54 11.93 -3.41
C LEU A 121 2.12 10.55 -3.67
N SER A 122 1.51 9.52 -3.08
CA SER A 122 1.93 8.13 -3.28
C SER A 122 0.73 7.20 -3.51
N LEU A 123 0.97 6.15 -4.27
CA LEU A 123 0.11 4.98 -4.39
C LEU A 123 0.74 3.82 -3.63
N THR A 124 -0.11 3.02 -2.98
CA THR A 124 0.29 1.76 -2.36
C THR A 124 -0.66 0.65 -2.79
N TRP A 125 -0.13 -0.46 -3.26
CA TRP A 125 -0.88 -1.68 -3.54
C TRP A 125 -0.56 -2.72 -2.48
N ARG A 126 -1.61 -3.22 -1.83
CA ARG A 126 -1.55 -4.26 -0.81
C ARG A 126 -2.48 -5.37 -1.23
N PHE A 127 -2.02 -6.61 -1.21
CA PHE A 127 -2.84 -7.75 -1.64
C PHE A 127 -3.38 -8.46 -0.42
N TYR A 128 -4.69 -8.66 -0.34
CA TYR A 128 -5.29 -9.39 0.77
C TYR A 128 -4.87 -10.87 0.75
N HIS A 129 -4.75 -11.46 1.94
CA HIS A 129 -4.85 -12.91 2.08
C HIS A 129 -6.24 -13.37 1.62
N ALA A 130 -6.30 -14.45 0.83
CA ALA A 130 -7.57 -14.99 0.35
C ALA A 130 -8.46 -15.41 1.53
N GLU A 131 -7.83 -15.98 2.56
CA GLU A 131 -8.45 -16.42 3.81
C GLU A 131 -9.06 -15.25 4.60
N TYR A 132 -8.47 -14.06 4.49
CA TYR A 132 -8.99 -12.85 5.12
C TYR A 132 -10.13 -12.24 4.30
N LEU A 133 -9.97 -12.17 2.97
CA LEU A 133 -10.91 -11.46 2.11
C LEU A 133 -12.20 -12.25 1.86
N GLN A 134 -12.13 -13.57 1.63
CA GLN A 134 -13.29 -14.36 1.23
C GLN A 134 -14.47 -14.24 2.21
N PRO A 135 -14.29 -14.36 3.54
CA PRO A 135 -15.41 -14.19 4.48
C PRO A 135 -16.09 -12.81 4.40
N VAL A 136 -15.30 -11.77 4.11
CA VAL A 136 -15.81 -10.40 3.91
C VAL A 136 -16.63 -10.31 2.62
N LEU A 137 -16.20 -10.99 1.55
CA LEU A 137 -16.96 -11.06 0.30
C LEU A 137 -18.30 -11.76 0.53
N ASP A 138 -18.27 -12.95 1.15
CA ASP A 138 -19.46 -13.76 1.42
C ASP A 138 -20.48 -13.01 2.30
N GLU A 139 -20.01 -12.21 3.25
CA GLU A 139 -20.89 -11.37 4.06
C GLU A 139 -21.55 -10.25 3.23
N LEU A 140 -20.80 -9.59 2.35
CA LEU A 140 -21.35 -8.53 1.50
C LEU A 140 -22.40 -9.07 0.53
N GLU A 141 -22.14 -10.21 -0.11
CA GLU A 141 -23.10 -10.86 -1.00
C GLU A 141 -24.39 -11.24 -0.27
N ARG A 142 -24.29 -11.79 0.95
CA ARG A 142 -25.47 -12.09 1.78
C ARG A 142 -26.29 -10.83 2.13
N ARG A 143 -25.63 -9.68 2.33
CA ARG A 143 -26.33 -8.41 2.61
C ARG A 143 -27.03 -7.88 1.36
N GLU A 144 -26.37 -7.94 0.20
CA GLU A 144 -26.95 -7.49 -1.07
C GLU A 144 -28.14 -8.37 -1.50
N GLY A 145 -28.04 -9.69 -1.38
CA GLY A 145 -29.12 -10.63 -1.71
C GLY A 145 -30.35 -10.53 -0.80
N ARG A 146 -30.18 -10.08 0.46
CA ARG A 146 -31.31 -9.77 1.36
C ARG A 146 -32.02 -8.47 1.02
N SER A 147 -31.31 -7.51 0.43
CA SER A 147 -31.91 -6.24 0.04
C SER A 147 -32.80 -6.37 -1.20
N SER A 148 -32.58 -7.36 -2.05
CA SER A 148 -33.39 -7.56 -3.27
C SER A 148 -34.73 -8.26 -3.01
N THR A 149 -34.87 -9.04 -1.94
CA THR A 149 -36.11 -9.78 -1.63
C THR A 149 -37.10 -8.99 -0.76
N ALA A 150 -36.67 -7.90 -0.11
CA ALA A 150 -37.54 -7.06 0.72
C ALA A 150 -38.29 -5.94 -0.05
N ALA A 151 -38.12 -5.87 -1.37
CA ALA A 151 -38.71 -4.83 -2.23
C ALA A 151 -39.81 -5.35 -3.17
N GLN A 152 -40.41 -6.51 -2.86
CA GLN A 152 -41.55 -7.08 -3.58
C GLN A 152 -42.80 -7.12 -2.70
#